data_AF-A0A2U7PHX1-F1
#
_entry.id   AF-A0A2U7PHX1-F1
#
_cell.length_a   1.000
_cell.length_b   1.000
_cell.length_c   1.000
_cell.angle_alpha   90.00
_cell.angle_beta   90.00
_cell.angle_gamma   90.00
#
_symmetry.space_group_name_H-M   'P 1'
#
loop_
_entity.id
_entity.type
_entity.pdbx_description
1 polymer ?
#
loop_
_entity_poly.entity_id
_entity_poly.type
_entity_poly.pdbx_seq_one_letter_code
_entity_poly.pdbx_strand_id
1 'polypeptide(L)'
;MKFFCKITLIIFFIFSIINTVKAENEIDKLELIERYIVNYKKNISLVVAKYEIKDNKDIKDTTDSLNFLLEIISKVKDSNMSEQEKERVVKFLTKNLKEINGKSKETLKKGKEDFDKKVKQIQESYSKLLLKISGQLDFFIQKIHKLKLNKEILNSKESILKENLNRIAEISRELKDFGEINFNSEKEIKTYFKNIIQDIRRELLKLKENIK
;
A
#
# COMPACT_ATOMS: atom_id res chain seq x y z
N MET A 1 -1.98 2.99 -13.97
CA MET A 1 -1.14 3.98 -14.70
C MET A 1 -0.77 5.24 -13.90
N LYS A 2 -1.68 5.87 -13.14
CA LYS A 2 -1.38 7.12 -12.40
C LYS A 2 -0.28 7.03 -11.32
N PHE A 3 0.08 5.82 -10.86
CA PHE A 3 1.10 5.61 -9.80
C PHE A 3 2.53 5.50 -10.33
N PHE A 4 2.71 4.97 -11.55
CA PHE A 4 4.02 4.91 -12.21
C PHE A 4 4.56 6.31 -12.50
N CYS A 5 3.68 7.24 -12.88
CA CYS A 5 4.03 8.65 -13.09
C CYS A 5 4.64 9.33 -11.86
N LYS A 6 4.22 8.99 -10.64
CA LYS A 6 4.74 9.63 -9.41
C LYS A 6 6.17 9.19 -9.07
N ILE A 7 6.50 7.92 -9.32
CA ILE A 7 7.86 7.41 -9.08
C ILE A 7 8.81 7.86 -10.19
N THR A 8 8.35 7.95 -11.44
CA THR A 8 9.16 8.53 -12.53
C THR A 8 9.33 10.05 -12.40
N LEU A 9 8.37 10.77 -11.80
CA LEU A 9 8.51 12.21 -11.51
C LEU A 9 9.61 12.51 -10.48
N ILE A 10 9.77 11.65 -9.47
CA ILE A 10 10.87 11.77 -8.48
C ILE A 10 12.23 11.51 -9.17
N ILE A 11 12.29 10.57 -10.11
CA ILE A 11 13.50 10.29 -10.91
C ILE A 11 13.83 11.46 -11.85
N PHE A 12 12.81 12.14 -12.41
CA PHE A 12 13.00 13.32 -13.27
C PHE A 12 13.56 14.53 -12.48
N PHE A 13 13.14 14.69 -11.21
CA PHE A 13 13.68 15.73 -10.31
C PHE A 13 15.15 15.48 -9.92
N ILE A 14 15.58 14.22 -9.80
CA ILE A 14 16.98 13.87 -9.55
C ILE A 14 17.87 14.28 -10.74
N PHE A 15 17.36 14.16 -11.97
CA PHE A 15 18.11 14.52 -13.17
C PHE A 15 18.16 16.04 -13.44
N SER A 16 17.13 16.81 -13.06
CA SER A 16 17.14 18.26 -13.26
C SER A 16 18.10 18.96 -12.30
N ILE A 17 18.15 18.54 -11.02
CA ILE A 17 19.03 19.15 -10.01
C ILE A 17 20.51 18.89 -10.33
N ILE A 18 20.87 17.68 -10.81
CA ILE A 18 22.26 17.37 -11.18
C ILE A 18 22.75 18.22 -12.37
N ASN A 19 21.83 18.68 -13.24
CA ASN A 19 22.17 19.52 -14.39
C ASN A 19 22.15 21.03 -14.09
N THR A 20 21.36 21.52 -13.13
CA THR A 20 21.39 22.94 -12.69
C THR A 20 22.57 23.29 -11.78
N VAL A 21 23.23 22.30 -11.16
CA VAL A 21 24.42 22.48 -10.30
C VAL A 21 25.65 23.05 -11.04
N LYS A 22 25.60 23.22 -12.37
CA LYS A 22 26.68 23.84 -13.14
C LYS A 22 26.70 25.38 -13.13
N ALA A 23 25.67 26.05 -12.61
CA ALA A 23 25.52 27.51 -12.78
C ALA A 23 25.39 28.34 -11.49
N GLU A 24 25.43 27.75 -10.30
CA GLU A 24 25.19 28.44 -9.02
C GLU A 24 26.44 28.48 -8.11
N ASN A 25 26.46 29.43 -7.17
CA ASN A 25 27.54 29.61 -6.19
C ASN A 25 27.68 28.35 -5.30
N GLU A 26 28.86 28.09 -4.74
CA GLU A 26 29.12 26.88 -3.95
C GLU A 26 28.29 26.79 -2.66
N ILE A 27 27.95 27.95 -2.08
CA ILE A 27 27.00 28.07 -0.96
C ILE A 27 25.60 27.55 -1.37
N ASP A 28 25.16 27.89 -2.58
CA ASP A 28 23.87 27.43 -3.13
C ASP A 28 23.88 25.91 -3.38
N LYS A 29 25.01 25.35 -3.84
CA LYS A 29 25.15 23.89 -4.01
C LYS A 29 25.02 23.12 -2.69
N LEU A 30 25.63 23.60 -1.61
CA LEU A 30 25.52 22.96 -0.29
C LEU A 30 24.09 23.04 0.24
N GLU A 31 23.40 24.16 0.04
CA GLU A 31 21.98 24.29 0.38
C GLU A 31 21.09 23.33 -0.41
N LEU A 32 21.34 23.17 -1.72
CA LEU A 32 20.60 22.22 -2.55
C LEU A 32 20.79 20.77 -2.05
N ILE A 33 22.01 20.40 -1.70
CA ILE A 33 22.33 19.08 -1.15
C ILE A 33 21.64 18.87 0.20
N GLU A 34 21.66 19.86 1.08
CA GLU A 34 20.97 19.80 2.37
C GLU A 34 19.47 19.58 2.21
N ARG A 35 18.81 20.39 1.37
CA ARG A 35 17.39 20.25 1.06
C ARG A 35 17.07 18.88 0.48
N TYR A 36 17.93 18.36 -0.40
CA TYR A 36 17.80 17.00 -0.92
C TYR A 36 17.83 15.96 0.20
N ILE A 37 18.83 16.02 1.11
CA ILE A 37 18.96 15.05 2.20
C ILE A 37 17.73 15.08 3.12
N VAL A 38 17.27 16.28 3.50
CA VAL A 38 16.08 16.45 4.37
C VAL A 38 14.84 15.83 3.72
N ASN A 39 14.60 16.13 2.44
CA ASN A 39 13.49 15.55 1.69
C ASN A 39 13.64 14.03 1.53
N TYR A 40 14.85 13.55 1.30
CA TYR A 40 15.12 12.14 1.12
C TYR A 40 14.81 11.33 2.38
N LYS A 41 15.24 11.81 3.54
CA LYS A 41 14.90 11.23 4.85
C LYS A 41 13.38 11.15 5.03
N LYS A 42 12.65 12.24 4.76
CA LYS A 42 11.19 12.28 4.86
C LYS A 42 10.54 11.22 3.96
N ASN A 43 11.01 11.09 2.73
CA ASN A 43 10.50 10.11 1.78
C ASN A 43 10.76 8.66 2.24
N ILE A 44 11.96 8.37 2.76
CA ILE A 44 12.28 7.06 3.36
C ILE A 44 11.29 6.76 4.49
N SER A 45 11.08 7.69 5.43
CA SER A 45 10.16 7.49 6.55
C SER A 45 8.72 7.22 6.09
N LEU A 46 8.25 7.92 5.05
CA LEU A 46 6.92 7.69 4.48
C LEU A 46 6.78 6.30 3.87
N VAL A 47 7.78 5.83 3.13
CA VAL A 47 7.78 4.49 2.52
C VAL A 47 7.86 3.40 3.58
N VAL A 48 8.74 3.58 4.59
CA VAL A 48 8.88 2.68 5.74
C VAL A 48 7.56 2.54 6.49
N ALA A 49 6.88 3.65 6.77
CA ALA A 49 5.59 3.63 7.45
C ALA A 49 4.51 2.96 6.58
N LYS A 50 4.45 3.29 5.28
CA LYS A 50 3.44 2.75 4.35
C LYS A 50 3.53 1.24 4.19
N TYR A 51 4.74 0.69 4.10
CA TYR A 51 4.97 -0.74 3.88
C TYR A 51 5.34 -1.48 5.18
N GLU A 52 5.14 -0.85 6.33
CA GLU A 52 5.36 -1.44 7.64
C GLU A 52 6.73 -2.12 7.78
N ILE A 53 7.78 -1.48 7.25
CA ILE A 53 9.15 -1.99 7.30
C ILE A 53 9.68 -1.81 8.72
N LYS A 54 9.70 -2.89 9.51
CA LYS A 54 10.11 -2.87 10.92
C LYS A 54 11.58 -3.26 11.10
N ASP A 55 12.25 -2.60 12.05
CA ASP A 55 13.57 -2.95 12.58
C ASP A 55 14.62 -3.29 11.51
N ASN A 56 14.60 -2.56 10.39
CA ASN A 56 15.51 -2.79 9.29
C ASN A 56 16.84 -2.05 9.51
N LYS A 57 17.92 -2.81 9.70
CA LYS A 57 19.27 -2.28 9.91
C LYS A 57 19.73 -1.36 8.77
N ASP A 58 19.51 -1.74 7.51
CA ASP A 58 19.97 -0.96 6.36
C ASP A 58 19.30 0.42 6.27
N ILE A 59 18.02 0.51 6.66
CA ILE A 59 17.30 1.79 6.76
C ILE A 59 17.86 2.66 7.89
N LYS A 60 18.20 2.05 9.03
CA LYS A 60 18.85 2.76 10.14
C LYS A 60 20.21 3.29 9.71
N ASP A 61 21.07 2.43 9.17
CA ASP A 61 22.41 2.79 8.69
C ASP A 61 22.34 3.88 7.59
N THR A 62 21.32 3.82 6.73
CA THR A 62 21.01 4.87 5.74
C THR A 62 20.69 6.20 6.42
N THR A 63 19.83 6.19 7.44
CA THR A 63 19.39 7.40 8.15
C THR A 63 20.56 8.04 8.90
N ASP A 64 21.38 7.22 9.56
CA ASP A 64 22.57 7.66 10.28
C ASP A 64 23.60 8.25 9.33
N SER A 65 23.81 7.62 8.16
CA SER A 65 24.68 8.16 7.11
C SER A 65 24.19 9.52 6.60
N LEU A 66 22.88 9.69 6.41
CA LEU A 66 22.30 10.97 5.98
C LEU A 66 22.45 12.06 7.05
N ASN A 67 22.32 11.71 8.34
CA ASN A 67 22.58 12.64 9.44
C ASN A 67 24.04 13.10 9.47
N PHE A 68 24.97 12.16 9.30
CA PHE A 68 26.40 12.48 9.22
C PHE A 68 26.72 13.46 8.08
N LEU A 69 26.09 13.29 6.91
CA LEU A 69 26.27 14.22 5.79
C LEU A 69 25.70 15.62 6.11
N LEU A 70 24.58 15.72 6.82
CA LEU A 70 24.03 17.01 7.27
C LEU A 70 24.97 17.70 8.27
N GLU A 71 25.58 16.96 9.19
CA GLU A 71 26.56 17.51 10.14
C GLU A 71 27.79 18.07 9.41
N ILE A 72 28.27 17.40 8.36
CA ILE A 72 29.35 17.93 7.52
C ILE A 72 28.95 19.24 6.87
N ILE A 73 27.74 19.31 6.29
CA ILE A 73 27.24 20.53 5.64
C ILE A 73 27.18 21.69 6.64
N SER A 74 26.64 21.47 7.83
CA SER A 74 26.59 22.50 8.89
C SER A 74 27.99 23.02 9.23
N LYS A 75 28.95 22.12 9.48
CA LYS A 75 30.33 22.51 9.81
C LYS A 75 31.00 23.33 8.70
N VAL A 76 30.69 23.03 7.45
CA VAL A 76 31.28 23.72 6.30
C VAL A 76 30.65 25.10 6.12
N LYS A 77 29.34 25.25 6.35
CA LYS A 77 28.66 26.55 6.33
C LYS A 77 29.20 27.52 7.38
N ASP A 78 29.58 27.01 8.56
CA ASP A 78 30.10 27.82 9.67
C ASP A 78 31.62 28.07 9.59
N SER A 79 32.28 27.63 8.52
CA SER A 79 33.74 27.65 8.38
C SER A 79 34.23 28.68 7.36
N ASN A 80 35.44 29.22 7.59
CA ASN A 80 36.16 30.06 6.63
C ASN A 80 36.96 29.22 5.60
N MET A 81 36.38 28.12 5.11
CA MET A 81 37.01 27.26 4.10
C MET A 81 37.16 27.99 2.77
N SER A 82 38.23 27.68 2.04
CA SER A 82 38.42 28.13 0.66
C SER A 82 37.44 27.44 -0.29
N GLU A 83 37.15 28.07 -1.44
CA GLU A 83 36.28 27.51 -2.47
C GLU A 83 36.79 26.14 -2.98
N GLN A 84 38.11 25.97 -3.12
CA GLN A 84 38.67 24.68 -3.53
C GLN A 84 38.39 23.55 -2.52
N GLU A 85 38.32 23.87 -1.22
CA GLU A 85 38.00 22.90 -0.17
C GLU A 85 36.50 22.58 -0.16
N LYS A 86 35.65 23.59 -0.31
CA LYS A 86 34.20 23.44 -0.44
C LYS A 86 33.81 22.58 -1.64
N GLU A 87 34.42 22.78 -2.81
CA GLU A 87 34.18 21.94 -3.98
C GLU A 87 34.59 20.47 -3.76
N ARG A 88 35.66 20.20 -2.99
CA ARG A 88 36.02 18.83 -2.59
C ARG A 88 34.97 18.21 -1.68
N VAL A 89 34.44 18.98 -0.73
CA VAL A 89 33.32 18.55 0.11
C VAL A 89 32.09 18.24 -0.73
N VAL A 90 31.70 19.11 -1.66
CA VAL A 90 30.54 18.89 -2.54
C VAL A 90 30.69 17.59 -3.34
N LYS A 91 31.87 17.31 -3.88
CA LYS A 91 32.15 16.04 -4.58
C LYS A 91 32.02 14.83 -3.65
N PHE A 92 32.55 14.93 -2.43
CA PHE A 92 32.42 13.89 -1.41
C PHE A 92 30.96 13.63 -1.04
N LEU A 93 30.18 14.68 -0.73
CA LEU A 93 28.76 14.59 -0.39
C LEU A 93 27.97 13.94 -1.54
N THR A 94 28.20 14.39 -2.77
CA THR A 94 27.51 13.87 -3.95
C THR A 94 27.79 12.38 -4.17
N LYS A 95 29.04 11.95 -4.01
CA LYS A 95 29.41 10.53 -4.13
C LYS A 95 28.69 9.68 -3.08
N ASN A 96 28.74 10.10 -1.81
CA ASN A 96 28.09 9.37 -0.72
C ASN A 96 26.56 9.31 -0.91
N LEU A 97 25.93 10.40 -1.37
CA LEU A 97 24.48 10.40 -1.62
C LEU A 97 24.07 9.43 -2.72
N LYS A 98 24.87 9.27 -3.77
CA LYS A 98 24.62 8.28 -4.82
C LYS A 98 24.65 6.86 -4.26
N GLU A 99 25.65 6.56 -3.43
CA GLU A 99 25.79 5.24 -2.80
C GLU A 99 24.65 4.94 -1.82
N ILE A 100 24.32 5.91 -0.96
CA ILE A 100 23.20 5.80 -0.01
C ILE A 100 21.88 5.58 -0.76
N ASN A 101 21.63 6.35 -1.82
CA ASN A 101 20.44 6.22 -2.65
C ASN A 101 20.33 4.83 -3.31
N GLY A 102 21.44 4.29 -3.81
CA GLY A 102 21.47 2.94 -4.38
C GLY A 102 21.06 1.85 -3.37
N LYS A 103 21.68 1.87 -2.18
CA LYS A 103 21.39 0.90 -1.11
C LYS A 103 19.95 0.98 -0.63
N SER A 104 19.52 2.19 -0.25
CA SER A 104 18.18 2.41 0.29
C SER A 104 17.06 2.12 -0.71
N LYS A 105 17.26 2.38 -2.01
CA LYS A 105 16.30 1.99 -3.05
C LYS A 105 16.04 0.49 -3.04
N GLU A 106 17.08 -0.33 -2.97
CA GLU A 106 16.94 -1.79 -2.98
C GLU A 106 16.26 -2.30 -1.70
N THR A 107 16.66 -1.77 -0.54
CA THR A 107 16.02 -2.11 0.74
C THR A 107 14.54 -1.75 0.76
N LEU A 108 14.17 -0.54 0.32
CA LEU A 108 12.77 -0.11 0.27
C LEU A 108 11.95 -0.91 -0.74
N LYS A 109 12.55 -1.30 -1.87
CA LYS A 109 11.92 -2.18 -2.87
C LYS A 109 11.60 -3.55 -2.26
N LYS A 110 12.57 -4.19 -1.60
CA LYS A 110 12.36 -5.47 -0.91
C LYS A 110 11.29 -5.37 0.17
N GLY A 111 11.33 -4.32 0.99
CA GLY A 111 10.31 -4.09 2.02
C GLY A 111 8.89 -3.98 1.43
N LYS A 112 8.74 -3.32 0.28
CA LYS A 112 7.47 -3.29 -0.46
C LYS A 112 7.05 -4.68 -0.95
N GLU A 113 7.96 -5.43 -1.56
CA GLU A 113 7.67 -6.77 -2.08
C GLU A 113 7.25 -7.75 -0.97
N ASP A 114 7.92 -7.69 0.18
CA ASP A 114 7.58 -8.48 1.36
C ASP A 114 6.20 -8.10 1.92
N PHE A 115 5.88 -6.81 1.97
CA PHE A 115 4.57 -6.33 2.38
C PHE A 115 3.47 -6.80 1.42
N ASP A 116 3.66 -6.59 0.11
CA ASP A 116 2.70 -7.00 -0.93
C ASP A 116 2.45 -8.53 -0.85
N LYS A 117 3.50 -9.32 -0.62
CA LYS A 117 3.41 -10.77 -0.42
C LYS A 117 2.60 -11.13 0.83
N LYS A 118 2.83 -10.46 1.97
CA LYS A 118 2.06 -10.68 3.21
C LYS A 118 0.58 -10.37 3.02
N VAL A 119 0.25 -9.24 2.39
CA VAL A 119 -1.14 -8.85 2.10
C VAL A 119 -1.81 -9.92 1.24
N LYS A 120 -1.13 -10.41 0.20
CA LYS A 120 -1.66 -11.47 -0.65
C LYS A 120 -1.89 -12.80 0.10
N GLN A 121 -0.96 -13.21 0.95
CA GLN A 121 -1.12 -14.43 1.77
C GLN A 121 -2.31 -14.34 2.72
N ILE A 122 -2.53 -13.17 3.32
CA ILE A 122 -3.70 -12.91 4.16
C ILE A 122 -4.97 -12.99 3.30
N GLN A 123 -5.00 -12.31 2.15
CA GLN A 123 -6.13 -12.35 1.23
C GLN A 123 -6.48 -13.78 0.80
N GLU A 124 -5.50 -14.60 0.44
CA GLU A 124 -5.71 -16.02 0.08
C GLU A 124 -6.35 -16.81 1.23
N SER A 125 -5.96 -16.54 2.47
CA SER A 125 -6.53 -17.19 3.66
C SER A 125 -8.00 -16.81 3.85
N TYR A 126 -8.34 -15.53 3.68
CA TYR A 126 -9.72 -15.05 3.74
C TYR A 126 -10.55 -15.56 2.55
N SER A 127 -9.98 -15.58 1.34
CA SER A 127 -10.65 -16.10 0.14
C SER A 127 -11.09 -17.56 0.33
N LYS A 128 -10.21 -18.42 0.85
CA LYS A 128 -10.56 -19.82 1.17
C LYS A 128 -11.72 -19.94 2.15
N LEU A 129 -11.79 -19.05 3.15
CA LEU A 129 -12.90 -19.03 4.11
C LEU A 129 -14.20 -18.56 3.44
N LEU A 130 -14.15 -17.49 2.66
CA LEU A 130 -15.30 -16.91 1.98
C LEU A 130 -15.88 -17.87 0.92
N LEU A 131 -15.04 -18.64 0.22
CA LEU A 131 -15.48 -19.72 -0.68
C LEU A 131 -16.27 -20.81 0.05
N LYS A 132 -15.87 -21.19 1.27
CA LYS A 132 -16.64 -22.15 2.08
C LYS A 132 -18.00 -21.58 2.47
N ILE A 133 -18.05 -20.32 2.90
CA ILE A 133 -19.29 -19.62 3.25
C ILE A 133 -20.20 -19.54 2.03
N SER A 134 -19.67 -19.14 0.87
CA SER A 134 -20.39 -19.09 -0.39
C SER A 134 -21.00 -20.45 -0.76
N GLY A 135 -20.24 -21.54 -0.65
CA GLY A 135 -20.79 -22.89 -0.90
C GLY A 135 -21.95 -23.26 0.03
N GLN A 136 -21.89 -22.84 1.30
CA GLN A 136 -23.00 -23.04 2.25
C GLN A 136 -24.23 -22.18 1.89
N LEU A 137 -24.02 -20.94 1.46
CA LEU A 137 -25.10 -20.07 0.99
C LEU A 137 -25.77 -20.65 -0.27
N ASP A 138 -24.98 -21.08 -1.25
CA ASP A 138 -25.49 -21.69 -2.49
C ASP A 138 -26.34 -22.94 -2.19
N PHE A 139 -25.85 -23.82 -1.30
CA PHE A 139 -26.60 -24.99 -0.86
C PHE A 139 -27.91 -24.62 -0.17
N PHE A 140 -27.88 -23.63 0.71
CA PHE A 140 -29.07 -23.14 1.41
C PHE A 140 -30.10 -22.55 0.44
N ILE A 141 -29.66 -21.74 -0.52
CA ILE A 141 -30.50 -21.16 -1.58
C ILE A 141 -31.20 -22.27 -2.37
N GLN A 142 -30.44 -23.27 -2.84
CA GLN A 142 -31.00 -24.40 -3.60
C GLN A 142 -32.03 -25.19 -2.81
N LYS A 143 -31.78 -25.42 -1.51
CA LYS A 143 -32.73 -26.11 -0.64
C LYS A 143 -34.05 -25.35 -0.50
N ILE A 144 -34.02 -24.03 -0.31
CA ILE A 144 -35.26 -23.25 -0.18
C ILE A 144 -35.99 -23.20 -1.51
N HIS A 145 -35.29 -23.03 -2.63
CA HIS A 145 -35.92 -23.09 -3.95
C HIS A 145 -36.70 -24.39 -4.13
N LYS A 146 -36.09 -25.54 -3.81
CA LYS A 146 -36.72 -26.85 -3.93
C LYS A 146 -37.92 -27.05 -2.98
N LEU A 147 -37.84 -26.53 -1.75
CA LEU A 147 -38.86 -26.78 -0.72
C LEU A 147 -40.02 -25.79 -0.72
N LYS A 148 -39.78 -24.53 -1.11
CA LYS A 148 -40.74 -23.43 -0.94
C LYS A 148 -41.09 -22.71 -2.24
N LEU A 149 -40.27 -22.82 -3.28
CA LEU A 149 -40.44 -22.08 -4.54
C LEU A 149 -40.51 -22.99 -5.78
N ASN A 150 -40.87 -24.27 -5.61
CA ASN A 150 -40.93 -25.27 -6.68
C ASN A 150 -42.25 -25.23 -7.48
N LYS A 151 -42.82 -24.04 -7.71
CA LYS A 151 -44.08 -23.85 -8.44
C LYS A 151 -44.01 -22.62 -9.33
N GLU A 152 -44.83 -22.59 -10.37
CA GLU A 152 -44.81 -21.51 -11.37
C GLU A 152 -45.39 -20.19 -10.84
N ILE A 153 -46.47 -20.25 -10.05
CA ILE A 153 -47.14 -19.06 -9.51
C ILE A 153 -46.81 -18.90 -8.02
N LEU A 154 -46.10 -17.82 -7.70
CA LEU A 154 -45.72 -17.45 -6.34
C LEU A 154 -46.74 -16.47 -5.75
N ASN A 155 -47.06 -16.64 -4.46
CA ASN A 155 -47.77 -15.63 -3.69
C ASN A 155 -46.82 -14.49 -3.28
N SER A 156 -47.37 -13.44 -2.67
CA SER A 156 -46.59 -12.26 -2.24
C SER A 156 -45.42 -12.63 -1.30
N LYS A 157 -45.65 -13.48 -0.31
CA LYS A 157 -44.60 -13.94 0.63
C LYS A 157 -43.49 -14.71 -0.09
N GLU A 158 -43.85 -15.60 -1.01
CA GLU A 158 -42.89 -16.39 -1.79
C GLU A 158 -42.10 -15.53 -2.78
N SER A 159 -42.73 -14.50 -3.36
CA SER A 159 -42.04 -13.52 -4.19
C SER A 159 -41.00 -12.73 -3.39
N ILE A 160 -41.34 -12.29 -2.17
CA ILE A 160 -40.40 -11.64 -1.24
C ILE A 160 -39.26 -12.60 -0.87
N LEU A 161 -39.58 -13.87 -0.60
CA LEU A 161 -38.58 -14.90 -0.30
C LEU A 161 -37.60 -15.09 -1.47
N LYS A 162 -38.11 -15.15 -2.71
CA LYS A 162 -37.29 -15.24 -3.92
C LYS A 162 -36.36 -14.04 -4.08
N GLU A 163 -36.85 -12.83 -3.81
CA GLU A 163 -36.00 -11.63 -3.87
C GLU A 163 -34.88 -11.66 -2.83
N ASN A 164 -35.19 -12.05 -1.58
CA ASN A 164 -34.16 -12.20 -0.54
C ASN A 164 -33.11 -13.26 -0.92
N LEU A 165 -33.52 -14.38 -1.53
CA LEU A 165 -32.61 -15.40 -2.02
C LEU A 165 -31.70 -14.87 -3.15
N ASN A 166 -32.23 -14.07 -4.07
CA ASN A 166 -31.43 -13.45 -5.13
C ASN A 166 -30.35 -12.53 -4.55
N ARG A 167 -30.66 -11.75 -3.51
CA ARG A 167 -29.67 -10.91 -2.81
C ARG A 167 -28.58 -11.74 -2.11
N ILE A 168 -28.95 -12.85 -1.48
CA ILE A 168 -27.95 -13.76 -0.91
C ILE A 168 -27.09 -14.39 -2.03
N ALA A 169 -27.67 -14.69 -3.19
CA ALA A 169 -26.93 -15.21 -4.34
C ALA A 169 -25.97 -14.16 -4.94
N GLU A 170 -26.32 -12.87 -4.91
CA GLU A 170 -25.42 -11.76 -5.22
C GLU A 170 -24.24 -11.73 -4.25
N ILE A 171 -24.51 -11.73 -2.95
CA ILE A 171 -23.44 -11.77 -1.94
C ILE A 171 -22.56 -13.01 -2.11
N SER A 172 -23.15 -14.18 -2.40
CA SER A 172 -22.41 -15.42 -2.66
C SER A 172 -21.43 -15.28 -3.84
N ARG A 173 -21.79 -14.51 -4.88
CA ARG A 173 -20.87 -14.21 -6.00
C ARG A 173 -19.73 -13.30 -5.54
N GLU A 174 -20.03 -12.23 -4.81
CA GLU A 174 -19.01 -11.32 -4.27
C GLU A 174 -17.98 -12.05 -3.38
N LEU A 175 -18.42 -13.05 -2.62
CA LEU A 175 -17.54 -13.90 -1.82
C LEU A 175 -16.55 -14.69 -2.68
N LYS A 176 -16.97 -15.19 -3.85
CA LYS A 176 -16.12 -15.94 -4.79
C LYS A 176 -15.09 -15.03 -5.44
N ASP A 177 -15.48 -13.79 -5.73
CA ASP A 177 -14.64 -12.81 -6.42
C ASP A 177 -13.64 -12.11 -5.47
N PHE A 178 -13.71 -12.36 -4.16
CA PHE A 178 -12.84 -11.75 -3.16
C PHE A 178 -11.34 -11.91 -3.45
N GLY A 179 -10.94 -13.04 -4.05
CA GLY A 179 -9.55 -13.30 -4.44
C GLY A 179 -9.01 -12.35 -5.53
N GLU A 180 -9.90 -11.76 -6.33
CA GLU A 180 -9.57 -10.88 -7.46
C GLU A 180 -9.56 -9.40 -7.07
N ILE A 181 -9.98 -9.07 -5.85
CA ILE A 181 -10.02 -7.69 -5.35
C ILE A 181 -8.60 -7.22 -5.04
N ASN A 182 -8.24 -6.02 -5.50
CA ASN A 182 -6.96 -5.41 -5.17
C ASN A 182 -7.02 -4.70 -3.82
N PHE A 183 -6.37 -5.28 -2.80
CA PHE A 183 -6.21 -4.65 -1.49
C PHE A 183 -4.81 -4.06 -1.31
N ASN A 184 -4.73 -2.89 -0.68
CA ASN A 184 -3.46 -2.22 -0.37
C ASN A 184 -2.96 -2.49 1.05
N SER A 185 -3.78 -3.13 1.90
CA SER A 185 -3.40 -3.44 3.28
C SER A 185 -4.25 -4.55 3.89
N GLU A 186 -3.74 -5.18 4.94
CA GLU A 186 -4.51 -6.10 5.78
C GLU A 186 -5.74 -5.43 6.41
N LYS A 187 -5.66 -4.14 6.73
CA LYS A 187 -6.79 -3.40 7.30
C LYS A 187 -7.97 -3.34 6.33
N GLU A 188 -7.70 -3.07 5.04
CA GLU A 188 -8.74 -3.06 4.00
C GLU A 188 -9.40 -4.45 3.86
N ILE A 189 -8.61 -5.52 3.83
CA ILE A 189 -9.09 -6.91 3.80
C ILE A 189 -10.04 -7.17 4.99
N LYS A 190 -9.62 -6.83 6.21
CA LYS A 190 -10.42 -7.03 7.43
C LYS A 190 -11.72 -6.25 7.42
N THR A 191 -11.68 -4.99 6.96
CA THR A 191 -12.88 -4.15 6.85
C THR A 191 -13.85 -4.71 5.82
N TYR A 192 -13.36 -5.11 4.65
CA TYR A 192 -14.18 -5.73 3.62
C TYR A 192 -14.83 -7.02 4.13
N PHE A 193 -14.03 -7.91 4.72
CA PHE A 193 -14.52 -9.15 5.31
C PHE A 193 -15.60 -8.90 6.37
N LYS A 194 -15.39 -7.94 7.27
CA LYS A 194 -16.38 -7.60 8.30
C LYS A 194 -17.71 -7.14 7.67
N ASN A 195 -17.65 -6.27 6.66
CA ASN A 195 -18.83 -5.74 6.01
C ASN A 195 -19.63 -6.84 5.30
N ILE A 196 -18.96 -7.69 4.52
CA ILE A 196 -19.66 -8.76 3.79
C ILE A 196 -20.30 -9.77 4.74
N ILE A 197 -19.66 -10.11 5.87
CA ILE A 197 -20.27 -10.97 6.90
C ILE A 197 -21.49 -10.30 7.55
N GLN A 198 -21.46 -8.98 7.77
CA GLN A 198 -22.62 -8.24 8.29
C GLN A 198 -23.78 -8.24 7.28
N ASP A 199 -23.50 -8.07 6.00
CA ASP A 199 -24.51 -8.13 4.94
C ASP A 199 -25.15 -9.53 4.84
N ILE A 200 -24.34 -10.60 4.88
CA ILE A 200 -24.84 -11.98 4.95
C ILE A 200 -25.77 -12.14 6.15
N ARG A 201 -25.34 -11.72 7.34
CA ARG A 201 -26.13 -11.85 8.57
C ARG A 201 -27.46 -11.11 8.44
N ARG A 202 -27.46 -9.89 7.89
CA ARG A 202 -28.67 -9.09 7.68
C ARG A 202 -29.66 -9.80 6.75
N GLU A 203 -29.18 -10.29 5.60
CA GLU A 203 -30.07 -10.96 4.63
C GLU A 203 -30.58 -12.32 5.16
N LEU A 204 -29.76 -13.08 5.89
CA LEU A 204 -30.21 -14.32 6.54
C LEU A 204 -31.28 -14.07 7.61
N LEU A 205 -31.21 -12.96 8.35
CA LEU A 205 -32.24 -12.59 9.33
C LEU A 205 -33.57 -12.25 8.65
N LYS A 206 -33.54 -11.42 7.60
CA LYS A 206 -34.73 -11.13 6.78
C LYS A 206 -35.35 -12.40 6.21
N LEU A 207 -34.50 -13.32 5.75
CA LEU A 207 -34.96 -14.57 5.17
C LEU A 207 -35.62 -15.47 6.23
N LYS A 208 -35.06 -15.54 7.45
CA LYS A 208 -35.66 -16.25 8.59
C LYS A 208 -37.04 -15.72 8.96
N GLU A 209 -37.25 -14.41 8.89
CA GLU A 209 -38.55 -13.78 9.16
C GLU A 209 -39.60 -14.16 8.11
N ASN A 210 -39.19 -14.26 6.85
CA ASN A 210 -40.09 -14.53 5.71
C ASN A 210 -40.32 -16.02 5.43
N ILE A 211 -39.55 -16.93 6.03
CA ILE A 211 -39.77 -18.38 5.93
C ILE A 211 -40.87 -18.88 6.89
N LYS A 212 -41.17 -18.13 7.96
CA LYS A 212 -42.25 -18.45 8.91
C LYS A 212 -43.63 -18.21 8.29
#